data_AF-A0AAD9WFW7-F1
#
_entry.id   AF-A0AAD9WFW7-F1
#
_cell.length_a   1.000
_cell.length_b   1.000
_cell.length_c   1.000
_cell.angle_alpha   90.00
_cell.angle_beta   90.00
_cell.angle_gamma   90.00
#
_symmetry.space_group_name_H-M   'P 1'
#
loop_
_entity.id
_entity.type
_entity.pdbx_description
1 polymer ?
#
loop_
_entity_poly.entity_id
_entity_poly.type
_entity_poly.pdbx_seq_one_letter_code
_entity_poly.pdbx_strand_id
1 'polypeptide(L)'
;MKILEAQSATLTNYEVYAHLTEQRKRYSRKGIIGRRPGNLETVVKELLTYFNEAPSPLAAKPLTYNERTIRKLLEGLRRWDFTKGEIIMIMNLRPTKPENLNTMVEELVDRFTDEEQYEIVNIITEVLGKPDGETERHAMTDNATQARTV
;
A
#
# COMPACT_ATOMS: atom_id res chain seq x y z
N MET A 1 20.89 -24.98 2.35
CA MET A 1 20.60 -23.60 1.87
C MET A 1 21.38 -22.63 2.75
N LYS A 2 22.04 -21.61 2.18
CA LYS A 2 22.75 -20.56 2.95
C LYS A 2 22.22 -19.20 2.48
N ILE A 3 22.02 -18.27 3.41
CA ILE A 3 21.59 -16.90 3.11
C ILE A 3 22.85 -16.08 2.81
N LEU A 4 22.90 -15.45 1.64
CA LEU A 4 24.01 -14.57 1.25
C LEU A 4 23.79 -13.15 1.78
N GLU A 5 22.57 -12.63 1.58
CA GLU A 5 22.14 -11.31 2.03
C GLU A 5 20.76 -11.45 2.65
N ALA A 6 20.59 -10.97 3.88
CA ALA A 6 19.31 -11.05 4.59
C ALA A 6 18.29 -10.04 4.05
N GLN A 7 18.74 -8.86 3.62
CA GLN A 7 17.90 -7.79 3.08
C GLN A 7 18.56 -7.20 1.83
N SER A 8 18.12 -7.66 0.66
CA SER A 8 18.61 -7.15 -0.63
C SER A 8 17.80 -5.95 -1.14
N ALA A 9 16.50 -5.91 -0.83
CA ALA A 9 15.61 -4.84 -1.27
C ALA A 9 14.42 -4.65 -0.31
N THR A 10 13.88 -3.44 -0.32
CA THR A 10 12.62 -3.09 0.33
C THR A 10 11.54 -2.94 -0.74
N LEU A 11 10.39 -3.57 -0.57
CA LEU A 11 9.29 -3.56 -1.54
C LEU A 11 8.06 -2.90 -0.95
N THR A 12 7.34 -2.16 -1.78
CA THR A 12 6.03 -1.58 -1.43
C THR A 12 4.94 -2.66 -1.48
N ASN A 13 3.86 -2.44 -0.73
CA ASN A 13 2.67 -3.29 -0.77
C ASN A 13 2.12 -3.39 -2.19
N TYR A 14 2.19 -2.30 -2.96
CA TYR A 14 1.77 -2.28 -4.36
C TYR A 14 2.58 -3.24 -5.25
N GLU A 15 3.92 -3.24 -5.14
CA GLU A 15 4.78 -4.13 -5.93
C GLU A 15 4.51 -5.59 -5.60
N VAL A 16 4.35 -5.91 -4.31
CA VAL A 16 4.01 -7.26 -3.86
C VAL A 16 2.63 -7.66 -4.39
N TYR A 17 1.63 -6.79 -4.26
CA TYR A 17 0.27 -7.02 -4.78
C TYR A 17 0.26 -7.25 -6.29
N ALA A 18 0.96 -6.40 -7.05
CA ALA A 18 1.06 -6.50 -8.50
C ALA A 18 1.74 -7.82 -8.91
N HIS A 19 2.84 -8.18 -8.23
CA HIS A 19 3.56 -9.43 -8.46
C HIS A 19 2.67 -10.65 -8.20
N LEU A 20 2.00 -10.72 -7.04
CA LEU A 20 1.14 -11.85 -6.67
C LEU A 20 -0.07 -11.97 -7.60
N THR A 21 -0.66 -10.85 -8.01
CA THR A 21 -1.78 -10.81 -8.95
C THR A 21 -1.35 -11.31 -10.33
N GLU A 22 -0.22 -10.85 -10.85
CA GLU A 22 0.32 -11.31 -12.13
C GLU A 22 0.74 -12.78 -12.08
N GLN A 23 1.37 -13.20 -10.97
CA GLN A 23 1.70 -14.59 -10.72
C GLN A 23 0.42 -15.44 -10.80
N ARG A 24 -0.65 -15.11 -10.07
CA ARG A 24 -1.93 -15.84 -10.13
C ARG A 24 -2.49 -15.94 -11.56
N LYS A 25 -2.46 -14.85 -12.34
CA LYS A 25 -2.88 -14.84 -13.75
C LYS A 25 -2.06 -15.81 -14.61
N ARG A 26 -0.73 -15.81 -14.47
CA ARG A 26 0.17 -16.69 -15.24
C ARG A 26 -0.12 -18.17 -15.01
N TYR A 27 -0.35 -18.58 -13.76
CA TYR A 27 -0.64 -19.98 -13.46
C TYR A 27 -2.04 -20.39 -13.93
N SER A 28 -3.03 -19.51 -13.82
CA SER A 28 -4.38 -19.75 -14.36
C SER A 28 -4.34 -19.96 -15.87
N ARG A 29 -3.57 -19.16 -16.62
CA ARG A 29 -3.44 -19.27 -18.08
C ARG A 29 -2.75 -20.55 -18.54
N LYS A 30 -1.80 -21.07 -17.76
CA LYS A 30 -1.03 -22.27 -18.12
C LYS A 30 -1.79 -23.58 -17.84
N GLY A 31 -3.01 -23.54 -17.32
CA GLY A 31 -3.77 -24.74 -16.95
C GLY A 31 -3.10 -25.57 -15.86
N ILE A 32 -2.14 -25.00 -15.13
CA ILE A 32 -1.39 -25.68 -14.07
C ILE A 32 -2.21 -25.59 -12.78
N ILE A 33 -3.40 -26.18 -12.81
CA ILE A 33 -4.25 -26.37 -11.64
C ILE A 33 -3.69 -27.60 -10.92
N GLY A 34 -3.17 -27.44 -9.70
CA GLY A 34 -2.72 -28.56 -8.85
C GLY A 34 -1.20 -28.81 -8.72
N ARG A 35 -0.30 -28.00 -9.33
CA ARG A 35 1.17 -28.12 -9.07
C ARG A 35 1.71 -27.14 -8.03
N ARG A 36 0.85 -26.33 -7.39
CA ARG A 36 1.31 -25.42 -6.34
C ARG A 36 1.34 -26.16 -5.00
N PRO A 37 2.42 -26.00 -4.22
CA PRO A 37 2.40 -26.38 -2.82
C PRO A 37 1.23 -25.67 -2.12
N GLY A 38 0.40 -26.41 -1.38
CA GLY A 38 -0.80 -25.85 -0.75
C GLY A 38 -0.51 -24.69 0.21
N ASN A 39 0.62 -24.75 0.91
CA ASN A 39 1.10 -23.67 1.78
C ASN A 39 1.34 -22.35 1.03
N LEU A 40 1.91 -22.41 -0.18
CA LEU A 40 2.11 -21.21 -1.01
C LEU A 40 0.75 -20.62 -1.43
N GLU A 41 -0.20 -21.47 -1.79
CA GLU A 41 -1.54 -21.00 -2.18
C GLU A 41 -2.27 -20.31 -1.02
N THR A 42 -2.17 -20.84 0.19
CA THR A 42 -2.69 -20.21 1.40
C THR A 42 -2.11 -18.82 1.62
N VAL A 43 -0.78 -18.70 1.66
CA VAL A 43 -0.10 -17.40 1.90
C VAL A 43 -0.45 -16.37 0.83
N VAL A 44 -0.46 -16.78 -0.45
CA VAL A 44 -0.83 -15.88 -1.55
C VAL A 44 -2.29 -15.41 -1.42
N LYS A 45 -3.20 -16.31 -1.04
CA LYS A 45 -4.61 -15.97 -0.84
C LYS A 45 -4.78 -14.99 0.30
N GLU A 46 -4.19 -15.27 1.46
CA GLU A 46 -4.27 -14.41 2.66
C GLU A 46 -3.69 -13.02 2.41
N LEU A 47 -2.52 -12.92 1.75
CA LEU A 47 -1.93 -11.62 1.41
C LEU A 47 -2.79 -10.82 0.44
N LEU A 48 -3.35 -11.47 -0.58
CA LEU A 48 -4.26 -10.79 -1.50
C LEU A 48 -5.55 -10.36 -0.80
N THR A 49 -6.05 -11.15 0.16
CA THR A 49 -7.19 -10.74 1.01
C THR A 49 -6.82 -9.51 1.81
N TYR A 50 -5.70 -9.53 2.56
CA TYR A 50 -5.20 -8.40 3.34
C TYR A 50 -5.09 -7.10 2.51
N PHE A 51 -4.53 -7.17 1.30
CA PHE A 51 -4.41 -5.99 0.44
C PHE A 51 -5.75 -5.45 -0.06
N ASN A 52 -6.79 -6.29 -0.15
CA ASN A 52 -8.14 -5.90 -0.61
C ASN A 52 -9.08 -5.53 0.56
N GLU A 53 -8.65 -5.66 1.81
CA GLU A 53 -9.44 -5.27 2.98
C GLU A 53 -9.27 -3.78 3.29
N ALA A 54 -10.37 -3.10 3.64
CA ALA A 54 -10.27 -1.73 4.12
C ALA A 54 -9.60 -1.69 5.50
N PRO A 55 -8.77 -0.67 5.79
CA PRO A 55 -8.56 0.57 5.04
C PRO A 55 -7.37 0.56 4.06
N SER A 56 -6.96 -0.60 3.52
CA SER A 56 -5.83 -0.69 2.58
C SER A 56 -6.05 0.22 1.35
N PRO A 57 -5.05 1.03 0.94
CA PRO A 57 -5.15 1.84 -0.27
C PRO A 57 -5.39 1.02 -1.54
N LEU A 58 -4.95 -0.24 -1.54
CA LEU A 58 -5.09 -1.18 -2.66
C LEU A 58 -6.50 -1.79 -2.78
N ALA A 59 -7.35 -1.61 -1.76
CA ALA A 59 -8.74 -2.03 -1.78
C ALA A 59 -9.64 -1.07 -2.60
N ALA A 60 -9.14 0.14 -2.92
CA ALA A 60 -9.90 1.15 -3.65
C ALA A 60 -10.29 0.67 -5.06
N LYS A 61 -11.53 0.96 -5.47
CA LYS A 61 -12.07 0.63 -6.80
C LYS A 61 -12.62 1.89 -7.47
N PRO A 62 -12.08 2.30 -8.64
CA PRO A 62 -10.98 1.68 -9.38
C PRO A 62 -9.63 1.82 -8.65
N LEU A 63 -8.70 0.90 -8.91
CA LEU A 63 -7.35 0.95 -8.33
C LEU A 63 -6.63 2.21 -8.82
N THR A 64 -6.21 3.06 -7.89
CA THR A 64 -5.52 4.33 -8.18
C THR A 64 -4.02 4.13 -8.44
N TYR A 65 -3.47 3.00 -8.00
CA TYR A 65 -2.05 2.68 -8.11
C TYR A 65 -1.72 2.02 -9.45
N ASN A 66 -0.61 2.44 -10.04
CA ASN A 66 -0.04 1.88 -11.26
C ASN A 66 1.50 1.90 -11.19
N GLU A 67 2.17 1.30 -12.19
CA GLU A 67 3.64 1.20 -12.24
C GLU A 67 4.36 2.55 -12.20
N ARG A 68 3.69 3.65 -12.60
CA ARG A 68 4.26 5.00 -12.59
C ARG A 68 4.03 5.73 -11.26
N THR A 69 3.18 5.21 -10.38
CA THR A 69 2.80 5.86 -9.11
C THR A 69 4.02 6.12 -8.24
N ILE A 70 4.92 5.14 -8.08
CA ILE A 70 6.16 5.29 -7.29
C ILE A 70 7.01 6.44 -7.84
N ARG A 71 7.24 6.44 -9.16
CA ARG A 71 8.06 7.47 -9.82
C ARG A 71 7.45 8.85 -9.65
N LYS A 72 6.13 9.00 -9.89
CA LYS A 72 5.42 10.27 -9.72
C LYS A 72 5.50 10.78 -8.29
N LEU A 73 5.35 9.90 -7.30
CA LEU A 73 5.42 10.29 -5.89
C LEU A 73 6.83 10.76 -5.54
N LEU A 74 7.86 10.01 -5.95
CA LEU A 74 9.26 10.40 -5.74
C LEU A 74 9.60 11.73 -6.42
N GLU A 75 9.11 11.97 -7.62
CA GLU A 75 9.30 13.25 -8.34
C GLU A 75 8.58 14.40 -7.63
N GLY A 76 7.34 14.18 -7.16
CA GLY A 76 6.55 15.21 -6.45
C GLY A 76 7.10 15.55 -5.06
N LEU A 77 7.60 14.56 -4.33
CA LEU A 77 8.15 14.75 -2.98
C LEU A 77 9.64 15.11 -2.96
N ARG A 78 10.28 15.22 -4.13
CA ARG A 78 11.74 15.43 -4.26
C ARG A 78 12.27 16.68 -3.55
N ARG A 79 11.42 17.69 -3.36
CA ARG A 79 11.78 18.95 -2.70
C ARG A 79 12.11 18.75 -1.21
N TRP A 80 11.46 17.78 -0.58
CA TRP A 80 11.61 17.49 0.84
C TRP A 80 12.50 16.28 1.06
N ASP A 81 13.25 16.31 2.16
CA ASP A 81 14.15 15.22 2.52
C ASP A 81 13.37 14.11 3.22
N PHE A 82 12.84 13.16 2.46
CA PHE A 82 12.20 11.96 3.00
C PHE A 82 13.15 10.76 2.93
N THR A 83 13.18 9.98 4.01
CA THR A 83 13.89 8.70 4.00
C THR A 83 13.15 7.66 3.15
N LYS A 84 13.88 6.63 2.69
CA LYS A 84 13.26 5.52 1.95
C LYS A 84 12.16 4.82 2.75
N GLY A 85 12.33 4.72 4.08
CA GLY A 85 11.35 4.13 4.98
C GLY A 85 10.05 4.94 5.01
N GLU A 86 10.16 6.26 5.16
CA GLU A 86 9.03 7.19 5.14
C GLU A 86 8.25 7.12 3.84
N ILE A 87 8.95 7.10 2.69
CA ILE A 87 8.30 6.96 1.38
C ILE A 87 7.54 5.63 1.27
N ILE A 88 8.12 4.53 1.75
CA ILE A 88 7.43 3.23 1.74
C ILE A 88 6.19 3.27 2.63
N MET A 89 6.27 3.89 3.81
CA MET A 89 5.12 4.05 4.70
C MET A 89 4.01 4.90 4.05
N ILE A 90 4.36 6.03 3.44
CA ILE A 90 3.44 6.90 2.70
C ILE A 90 2.75 6.12 1.57
N MET A 91 3.52 5.35 0.79
CA MET A 91 2.99 4.51 -0.30
C MET A 91 2.05 3.41 0.20
N ASN A 92 2.35 2.82 1.35
CA ASN A 92 1.61 1.68 1.89
C ASN A 92 0.33 2.10 2.62
N LEU A 93 0.33 3.28 3.26
CA LEU A 93 -0.76 3.74 4.13
C LEU A 93 -1.55 4.93 3.59
N ARG A 94 -1.03 5.65 2.59
CA ARG A 94 -1.70 6.78 1.90
C ARG A 94 -2.28 7.82 2.89
N PRO A 95 -1.43 8.62 3.56
CA PRO A 95 -1.92 9.66 4.47
C PRO A 95 -2.72 10.72 3.69
N THR A 96 -3.85 11.12 4.26
CA THR A 96 -4.78 12.10 3.66
C THR A 96 -4.89 13.40 4.41
N LYS A 97 -4.21 13.49 5.56
CA LYS A 97 -4.16 14.67 6.41
C LYS A 97 -2.80 14.74 7.10
N PRO A 98 -2.35 15.94 7.52
CA PRO A 98 -1.07 16.09 8.22
C PRO A 98 -0.95 15.24 9.48
N GLU A 99 -2.05 15.02 10.22
CA GLU A 99 -2.03 14.21 11.44
C GLU A 99 -1.71 12.74 11.12
N ASN A 100 -2.18 12.23 9.98
CA ASN A 100 -1.85 10.89 9.51
C ASN A 100 -0.38 10.83 9.06
N LEU A 101 0.09 11.87 8.36
CA LEU A 101 1.48 11.96 7.90
C LEU A 101 2.45 11.96 9.09
N ASN A 102 2.09 12.63 10.19
CA ASN A 102 2.88 12.70 11.42
C ASN A 102 3.07 11.32 12.09
N THR A 103 2.22 10.34 11.81
CA THR A 103 2.42 8.97 12.31
C THR A 103 3.43 8.16 11.49
N MET A 104 3.84 8.66 10.31
CA MET A 104 4.72 7.97 9.36
C MET A 104 6.10 8.61 9.25
N VAL A 105 6.22 9.89 9.62
CA VAL A 105 7.40 10.72 9.44
C VAL A 105 7.83 11.24 10.80
N GLU A 106 9.08 10.97 11.18
CA GLU A 106 9.61 11.39 12.48
C GLU A 106 9.84 12.90 12.50
N GLU A 107 9.52 13.52 13.65
CA GLU A 107 9.72 14.96 13.90
C GLU A 107 9.13 15.86 12.79
N LEU A 108 7.95 15.49 12.25
CA LEU A 108 7.33 16.16 11.11
C LEU A 108 7.21 17.68 11.29
N VAL A 109 6.75 18.11 12.47
CA VAL A 109 6.50 19.52 12.81
C VAL A 109 7.80 20.32 12.90
N ASP A 110 8.90 19.68 13.29
CA ASP A 110 10.20 20.32 13.37
C ASP A 110 10.88 20.39 11.99
N ARG A 111 10.55 19.47 11.08
CA ARG A 111 11.14 19.37 9.74
C ARG A 111 10.43 20.20 8.68
N PHE A 112 9.11 20.36 8.77
CA PHE A 112 8.30 20.99 7.74
C PHE A 112 7.28 21.96 8.34
N THR A 113 7.13 23.12 7.70
CA THR A 113 6.10 24.09 8.13
C THR A 113 4.70 23.54 7.92
N ASP A 114 3.70 24.12 8.61
CA ASP A 114 2.31 23.70 8.44
C ASP A 114 1.88 23.77 6.95
N GLU A 115 2.28 24.81 6.23
CA GLU A 115 1.99 24.96 4.80
C GLU A 115 2.62 23.83 3.97
N GLU A 116 3.87 23.48 4.26
CA GLU A 116 4.57 22.38 3.57
C GLU A 116 3.91 21.04 3.85
N GLN A 117 3.48 20.78 5.09
CA GLN A 117 2.77 19.56 5.45
C GLN A 117 1.48 19.41 4.64
N TYR A 118 0.70 20.49 4.48
CA TYR A 118 -0.48 20.47 3.62
C TYR A 118 -0.12 20.29 2.14
N GLU A 119 0.95 20.92 1.65
CA GLU A 119 1.44 20.75 0.27
C GLU A 119 1.81 19.29 -0.01
N ILE A 120 2.57 18.66 0.90
CA ILE A 120 2.97 17.25 0.83
C ILE A 120 1.74 16.35 0.76
N VAL A 121 0.78 16.53 1.67
CA VAL A 121 -0.45 15.71 1.71
C VAL A 121 -1.27 15.88 0.44
N ASN A 122 -1.31 17.08 -0.13
CA ASN A 122 -2.00 17.34 -1.40
C ASN A 122 -1.34 16.58 -2.56
N ILE A 123 -0.01 16.60 -2.65
CA ILE A 123 0.74 15.82 -3.67
C ILE A 123 0.49 14.32 -3.51
N ILE A 124 0.57 13.81 -2.27
CA ILE A 124 0.29 12.40 -1.97
C ILE A 124 -1.12 12.03 -2.44
N THR A 125 -2.10 12.88 -2.13
CA THR A 125 -3.50 12.67 -2.49
C THR A 125 -3.74 12.73 -4.00
N GLU A 126 -3.03 13.62 -4.71
CA GLU A 126 -3.08 13.72 -6.17
C GLU A 126 -2.52 12.47 -6.85
N VAL A 127 -1.38 11.97 -6.36
CA VAL A 127 -0.66 10.84 -6.96
C VAL A 127 -1.29 9.48 -6.58
N LEU A 128 -1.65 9.30 -5.32
CA LEU A 128 -2.17 8.04 -4.77
C LEU A 128 -3.71 7.95 -4.80
N GLY A 129 -4.37 9.06 -5.15
CA GLY A 129 -5.82 9.22 -5.18
C GLY A 129 -6.43 9.49 -3.81
N LYS A 130 -7.64 10.07 -3.81
CA LYS A 130 -8.43 10.25 -2.59
C LYS A 130 -9.08 8.92 -2.21
N PRO A 131 -9.06 8.54 -0.92
CA PRO A 131 -9.92 7.47 -0.47
C PRO A 131 -11.38 7.87 -0.71
N ASP A 132 -12.15 6.93 -1.26
CA ASP A 132 -13.60 7.09 -1.30
C ASP A 132 -14.13 6.89 0.13
N GLY A 133 -14.44 8.01 0.78
CA GLY A 133 -14.85 8.04 2.18
C GLY A 133 -16.13 7.24 2.46
N GLU A 134 -16.96 6.98 1.45
CA GLU A 134 -18.13 6.12 1.60
C GLU A 134 -17.72 4.64 1.60
N THR A 135 -16.89 4.23 0.63
CA THR A 135 -16.38 2.86 0.51
C THR A 135 -15.52 2.45 1.71
N GLU A 136 -14.66 3.32 2.24
CA GLU A 136 -13.87 3.03 3.44
C GLU A 136 -14.75 2.95 4.71
N ARG A 137 -15.76 3.82 4.85
CA ARG A 137 -16.69 3.77 6.00
C ARG A 137 -17.54 2.50 5.98
N HIS A 138 -18.08 2.11 4.82
CA HIS A 138 -18.87 0.89 4.67
C HIS A 138 -18.04 -0.36 4.96
N ALA A 139 -16.81 -0.42 4.44
CA ALA A 139 -15.93 -1.56 4.69
C ALA A 139 -15.45 -1.63 6.16
N MET A 140 -15.24 -0.50 6.84
CA MET A 140 -14.97 -0.47 8.29
C MET A 140 -16.17 -0.96 9.10
N THR A 141 -17.42 -0.62 8.71
CA THR A 141 -18.63 -1.13 9.38
C THR A 141 -18.84 -2.62 9.15
N ASP A 142 -18.55 -3.13 7.96
CA ASP A 142 -18.70 -4.55 7.63
C ASP A 142 -17.68 -5.41 8.40
N ASN A 143 -16.42 -4.97 8.44
CA ASN A 143 -15.38 -5.64 9.24
C ASN A 143 -15.70 -5.64 10.74
N ALA A 144 -16.23 -4.52 11.28
CA ALA A 144 -16.64 -4.45 12.69
C ALA A 144 -17.82 -5.38 13.01
N THR A 145 -18.69 -5.64 12.03
CA THR A 145 -19.85 -6.53 12.20
C THR A 145 -19.43 -8.00 12.13
N GLN A 146 -18.52 -8.35 11.22
CA GLN A 146 -17.94 -9.70 11.14
C GLN A 146 -17.13 -10.05 12.40
N ALA A 147 -16.32 -9.12 12.94
CA ALA A 147 -15.56 -9.33 14.17
C ALA A 147 -16.43 -9.51 15.44
N ARG A 148 -17.70 -9.08 15.41
CA ARG A 148 -18.65 -9.28 16.53
C ARG A 148 -19.43 -10.59 16.45
N THR A 149 -19.35 -11.30 15.33
CA THR A 149 -20.13 -12.52 15.07
C THR A 149 -19.28 -13.80 15.25
N VAL A 150 -17.99 -13.63 15.55
CA VAL A 150 -17.02 -14.71 15.88
C VAL A 150 -16.70 -14.63 17.38
#